data_AF-A0AB40CYS2-F1
#
_entry.id   AF-A0AB40CYS2-F1
#
_cell.length_a   1.000
_cell.length_b   1.000
_cell.length_c   1.000
_cell.angle_alpha   90.00
_cell.angle_beta   90.00
_cell.angle_gamma   90.00
#
_symmetry.space_group_name_H-M   'P 1'
#
loop_
_entity.id
_entity.type
_entity.pdbx_description
1 polymer ?
#
loop_
_entity_poly.entity_id
_entity_poly.type
_entity_poly.pdbx_seq_one_letter_code
_entity_poly.pdbx_strand_id
1 'polypeptide(L)'
;MGTAHKVFHSRPLSSRLRRLFSAVACVVFAVVGFLLGSSSFSGRYCSDLLPRSISVSWDRGGGIKGNEVSGIRAESKERHKVMGLVGIQTGFGSMGRRRSLRKTWFPSDREGLRRLEASTGLAFRFVIGRTGDQRKMASFQKEVEQYDDFLLLDIKEQYSNLPYKTLAFFKAAFAQFDADFYVKADDDIYLRPDRLSLLLAKDRSHPQTYLGCMKKGPVFTDPNLKWYEPLSYLLGKEYFLHAYGPIYALSADVVASLVALKNSSFRMFSNEDVTIGAWMLAMNVNHEDNRALCDPDCTPSSIAVWDIPTCSGLCNPETRLLLLHQKESCSKSPTTVSDN
;
A
#
# COMPACT_ATOMS: atom_id res chain seq x y z
N MET A 1 -12.45 -106.08 12.17
CA MET A 1 -11.29 -105.16 12.21
C MET A 1 -11.83 -103.75 12.39
N GLY A 2 -11.38 -103.05 13.43
CA GLY A 2 -11.86 -101.71 13.80
C GLY A 2 -11.22 -101.30 15.12
N THR A 3 -9.91 -101.10 15.07
CA THR A 3 -8.99 -100.84 16.17
C THR A 3 -9.04 -99.39 16.66
N ALA A 4 -8.79 -99.23 17.97
CA ALA A 4 -8.76 -97.99 18.72
C ALA A 4 -7.75 -96.93 18.22
N HIS A 5 -8.07 -95.66 18.47
CA HIS A 5 -7.06 -94.60 18.60
C HIS A 5 -7.38 -93.71 19.83
N LYS A 6 -6.47 -93.73 20.81
CA LYS A 6 -6.35 -92.72 21.87
C LYS A 6 -5.76 -91.45 21.26
N VAL A 7 -6.28 -90.27 21.62
CA VAL A 7 -5.69 -88.96 21.29
C VAL A 7 -5.40 -88.22 22.60
N PHE A 8 -4.17 -87.72 22.74
CA PHE A 8 -3.66 -86.96 23.88
C PHE A 8 -3.61 -85.44 23.56
N HIS A 9 -3.94 -84.66 24.61
CA HIS A 9 -3.74 -83.23 24.93
C HIS A 9 -3.21 -82.17 23.93
N SER A 10 -3.73 -80.95 24.10
CA SER A 10 -2.91 -79.78 24.50
C SER A 10 -3.70 -78.79 25.38
N ARG A 11 -3.08 -78.32 26.47
CA ARG A 11 -3.60 -77.28 27.39
C ARG A 11 -3.47 -75.89 26.75
N PRO A 12 -4.35 -74.92 27.07
CA PRO A 12 -4.25 -73.58 26.52
C PRO A 12 -3.06 -72.82 27.12
N LEU A 13 -2.28 -72.15 26.27
CA LEU A 13 -1.20 -71.28 26.69
C LEU A 13 -1.77 -70.04 27.40
N SER A 14 -1.27 -69.77 28.60
CA SER A 14 -1.75 -68.69 29.47
C SER A 14 -1.61 -67.29 28.86
N SER A 15 -2.57 -66.42 29.20
CA SER A 15 -2.68 -65.00 28.81
C SER A 15 -1.50 -64.10 29.20
N ARG A 16 -0.47 -64.63 29.88
CA ARG A 16 0.75 -63.90 30.25
C ARG A 16 1.77 -63.79 29.12
N LEU A 17 1.84 -64.74 28.17
CA LEU A 17 2.82 -64.66 27.06
C LEU A 17 2.44 -63.60 26.01
N ARG A 18 1.15 -63.38 25.73
CA ARG A 18 0.71 -62.31 24.81
C ARG A 18 1.00 -60.90 25.34
N ARG A 19 1.00 -60.72 26.66
CA ARG A 19 1.29 -59.40 27.27
C ARG A 19 2.78 -59.09 27.30
N LEU A 20 3.66 -60.09 27.43
CA LEU A 20 5.11 -59.87 27.34
C LEU A 20 5.56 -59.47 25.94
N PHE A 21 5.03 -60.10 24.88
CA PHE A 21 5.40 -59.75 23.50
C PHE A 21 4.93 -58.34 23.09
N SER A 22 3.77 -57.88 23.59
CA SER A 22 3.29 -56.53 23.33
C SER A 22 4.05 -55.46 24.11
N ALA A 23 4.50 -55.74 25.34
CA ALA A 23 5.25 -54.79 26.16
C ALA A 23 6.69 -54.61 25.66
N VAL A 24 7.36 -55.68 25.22
CA VAL A 24 8.72 -55.59 24.65
C VAL A 24 8.71 -54.87 23.30
N ALA A 25 7.69 -55.07 22.47
CA ALA A 25 7.54 -54.32 21.22
C ALA A 25 7.40 -52.81 21.44
N CYS A 26 6.57 -52.37 22.41
CA CYS A 26 6.40 -50.95 22.70
C CYS A 26 7.67 -50.28 23.27
N VAL A 27 8.46 -50.98 24.07
CA VAL A 27 9.72 -50.43 24.61
C VAL A 27 10.79 -50.34 23.51
N VAL A 28 10.87 -51.31 22.59
CA VAL A 28 11.81 -51.23 21.44
C VAL A 28 11.42 -50.09 20.49
N PHE A 29 10.14 -49.87 20.21
CA PHE A 29 9.70 -48.71 19.40
C PHE A 29 9.94 -47.37 20.11
N ALA A 30 9.81 -47.31 21.44
CA ALA A 30 10.09 -46.09 22.19
C ALA A 30 11.59 -45.77 22.24
N VAL A 31 12.46 -46.77 22.39
CA VAL A 31 13.92 -46.56 22.42
C VAL A 31 14.49 -46.28 21.03
N VAL A 32 13.96 -46.90 19.97
CA VAL A 32 14.32 -46.57 18.57
C VAL A 32 13.79 -45.18 18.19
N GLY A 33 12.60 -44.80 18.66
CA GLY A 33 12.06 -43.45 18.47
C GLY A 33 12.85 -42.36 19.22
N PHE A 34 13.40 -42.67 20.38
CA PHE A 34 14.21 -41.72 21.17
C PHE A 34 15.66 -41.62 20.65
N LEU A 35 16.22 -42.71 20.10
CA LEU A 35 17.57 -42.71 19.51
C LEU A 35 17.62 -42.27 18.04
N LEU A 36 16.52 -42.37 17.29
CA LEU A 36 16.38 -41.80 15.94
C LEU A 36 15.67 -40.42 15.92
N GLY A 37 15.11 -39.98 17.05
CA GLY A 37 14.55 -38.64 17.24
C GLY A 37 15.59 -37.55 17.48
N SER A 38 16.88 -37.89 17.42
CA SER A 38 18.02 -37.01 17.64
C SER A 38 18.71 -36.62 16.33
N SER A 39 17.96 -36.25 15.29
CA SER A 39 18.56 -35.55 14.14
C SER A 39 17.51 -34.76 13.36
N SER A 40 17.69 -33.44 13.35
CA SER A 40 16.96 -32.43 12.58
C SER A 40 15.72 -31.80 13.23
N PHE A 41 15.84 -31.33 14.48
CA PHE A 41 15.29 -30.00 14.81
C PHE A 41 16.23 -28.91 14.25
N SER A 42 16.37 -28.87 12.93
CA SER A 42 16.93 -27.73 12.21
C SER A 42 15.74 -26.94 11.67
N GLY A 43 15.71 -25.65 12.03
CA GLY A 43 14.54 -24.79 11.92
C GLY A 43 13.86 -24.80 10.55
N ARG A 44 12.54 -25.00 10.57
CA ARG A 44 11.64 -24.61 9.50
C ARG A 44 10.36 -24.03 10.07
N TYR A 45 10.48 -22.84 10.65
CA TYR A 45 9.41 -21.84 10.66
C TYR A 45 10.05 -20.46 10.49
N CYS A 46 10.82 -20.28 9.42
CA CYS A 46 10.73 -19.02 8.69
C CYS A 46 9.57 -19.24 7.73
N SER A 47 8.39 -18.73 8.07
CA SER A 47 7.40 -18.45 7.02
C SER A 47 8.11 -17.51 6.06
N ASP A 48 8.32 -17.93 4.80
CA ASP A 48 8.87 -17.08 3.73
C ASP A 48 7.93 -15.91 3.48
N LEU A 49 7.96 -14.92 4.37
CA LEU A 49 7.14 -13.74 4.26
C LEU A 49 7.82 -12.79 3.28
N LEU A 50 7.40 -12.87 2.01
CA LEU A 50 7.86 -11.99 0.94
C LEU A 50 7.98 -10.52 1.40
N PRO A 51 9.10 -9.84 1.10
CA PRO A 51 9.26 -8.42 1.40
C PRO A 51 8.11 -7.60 0.83
N ARG A 52 7.56 -6.71 1.65
CA ARG A 52 6.48 -5.79 1.25
C ARG A 52 7.03 -4.49 0.67
N SER A 53 8.26 -4.13 1.04
CA SER A 53 8.95 -2.98 0.49
C SER A 53 9.46 -3.28 -0.90
N ILE A 54 9.16 -2.41 -1.84
CA ILE A 54 9.50 -2.59 -3.25
C ILE A 54 10.38 -1.42 -3.69
N SER A 55 11.50 -1.72 -4.35
CA SER A 55 12.28 -0.73 -5.08
C SER A 55 12.01 -0.86 -6.56
N VAL A 56 11.64 0.24 -7.20
CA VAL A 56 11.40 0.30 -8.65
C VAL A 56 12.52 1.06 -9.32
N SER A 57 13.28 0.37 -10.17
CA SER A 57 14.25 0.94 -11.09
C SER A 57 13.62 1.09 -12.48
N TRP A 58 13.74 2.27 -13.08
CA TRP A 58 13.38 2.47 -14.48
C TRP A 58 14.65 2.35 -15.31
N ASP A 59 14.68 1.46 -16.31
CA ASP A 59 15.79 1.40 -17.25
C ASP A 59 15.89 2.75 -17.98
N ARG A 60 16.99 3.48 -17.75
CA ARG A 60 17.30 4.69 -18.50
C ARG A 60 17.82 4.27 -19.87
N GLY A 61 16.90 3.99 -20.79
CA GLY A 61 17.23 3.70 -22.18
C GLY A 61 18.02 4.84 -22.82
N GLY A 62 19.27 4.55 -23.16
CA GLY A 62 20.13 5.37 -24.01
C GLY A 62 19.66 5.40 -25.47
N GLY A 63 20.31 6.26 -26.25
CA GLY A 63 19.91 6.71 -27.58
C GLY A 63 19.48 5.62 -28.58
N ILE A 64 18.49 6.01 -29.37
CA ILE A 64 17.98 5.31 -30.55
C ILE A 64 19.11 5.07 -31.55
N LYS A 65 19.42 3.81 -31.84
CA LYS A 65 19.83 3.34 -33.17
C LYS A 65 19.05 2.07 -33.50
N GLY A 66 18.51 2.03 -34.72
CA GLY A 66 17.45 1.12 -35.13
C GLY A 66 17.86 -0.33 -35.39
N ASN A 67 16.80 -1.11 -35.62
CA ASN A 67 16.73 -2.53 -36.04
C ASN A 67 17.20 -3.59 -35.03
N GLU A 68 16.27 -4.04 -34.19
CA GLU A 68 15.75 -5.42 -34.25
C GLU A 68 14.57 -5.55 -33.28
N VAL A 69 13.41 -5.96 -33.80
CA VAL A 69 12.28 -6.40 -32.99
C VAL A 69 12.65 -7.77 -32.41
N SER A 70 13.13 -7.78 -31.17
CA SER A 70 13.14 -8.99 -30.34
C SER A 70 12.28 -8.73 -29.12
N GLY A 71 11.20 -9.52 -29.02
CA GLY A 71 10.12 -9.31 -28.07
C GLY A 71 10.59 -9.36 -26.63
N ILE A 72 10.13 -8.39 -25.84
CA ILE A 72 10.10 -8.51 -24.39
C ILE A 72 9.16 -9.67 -24.08
N ARG A 73 9.74 -10.84 -23.78
CA ARG A 73 9.01 -11.91 -23.12
C ARG A 73 8.85 -11.47 -21.66
N ALA A 74 7.80 -10.68 -21.41
CA ALA A 74 7.35 -10.42 -20.06
C ALA A 74 6.87 -11.75 -19.49
N GLU A 75 7.66 -12.38 -18.63
CA GLU A 75 7.09 -13.31 -17.67
C GLU A 75 6.01 -12.53 -16.91
N SER A 76 4.76 -12.95 -17.05
CA SER A 76 3.61 -12.34 -16.41
C SER A 76 3.73 -12.56 -14.91
N LYS A 77 4.51 -11.70 -14.24
CA LYS A 77 4.53 -11.64 -12.79
C LYS A 77 3.12 -11.21 -12.37
N GLU A 78 2.39 -12.14 -11.77
CA GLU A 78 1.01 -11.92 -11.34
C GLU A 78 0.97 -10.71 -10.39
N ARG A 79 0.23 -9.66 -10.75
CA ARG A 79 0.12 -8.43 -9.95
C ARG A 79 -0.67 -8.73 -8.68
N HIS A 80 -0.31 -8.09 -7.56
CA HIS A 80 -0.99 -8.31 -6.29
C HIS A 80 -2.40 -7.68 -6.32
N LYS A 81 -3.44 -8.52 -6.24
CA LYS A 81 -4.83 -8.07 -6.31
C LYS A 81 -5.33 -7.48 -5.00
N VAL A 82 -5.86 -6.25 -5.07
CA VAL A 82 -6.44 -5.51 -3.93
C VAL A 82 -7.59 -4.62 -4.43
N MET A 83 -8.46 -4.11 -3.54
CA MET A 83 -9.49 -3.14 -3.94
C MET A 83 -8.86 -1.78 -4.28
N GLY A 84 -7.86 -1.36 -3.49
CA GLY A 84 -7.15 -0.11 -3.74
C GLY A 84 -5.74 -0.10 -3.17
N LEU A 85 -4.86 0.71 -3.75
CA LEU A 85 -3.54 1.00 -3.19
C LEU A 85 -3.46 2.45 -2.73
N VAL A 86 -3.14 2.67 -1.45
CA VAL A 86 -2.86 3.98 -0.87
C VAL A 86 -1.35 4.20 -0.80
N GLY A 87 -0.86 5.13 -1.62
CA GLY A 87 0.50 5.63 -1.60
C GLY A 87 0.63 6.90 -0.77
N ILE A 88 1.23 6.78 0.42
CA ILE A 88 1.48 7.92 1.31
C ILE A 88 2.78 8.61 0.89
N GLN A 89 2.67 9.74 0.20
CA GLN A 89 3.80 10.54 -0.28
C GLN A 89 4.58 11.13 0.90
N THR A 90 5.84 10.74 1.03
CA THR A 90 6.71 11.16 2.13
C THR A 90 8.12 11.49 1.64
N GLY A 91 8.96 12.10 2.46
CA GLY A 91 10.35 12.42 2.12
C GLY A 91 11.33 12.15 3.25
N PHE A 92 12.63 12.31 2.98
CA PHE A 92 13.68 12.08 3.98
C PHE A 92 13.57 13.01 5.20
N GLY A 93 12.97 14.19 5.05
CA GLY A 93 12.71 15.13 6.15
C GLY A 93 11.49 14.77 7.02
N SER A 94 10.68 13.79 6.60
CA SER A 94 9.38 13.49 7.23
C SER A 94 9.41 12.29 8.18
N MET A 95 10.57 11.91 8.72
CA MET A 95 10.69 10.77 9.65
C MET A 95 9.75 10.88 10.86
N GLY A 96 9.60 12.09 11.43
CA GLY A 96 8.69 12.32 12.56
C GLY A 96 7.22 12.18 12.19
N ARG A 97 6.83 12.61 10.99
CA ARG A 97 5.48 12.40 10.44
C ARG A 97 5.18 10.91 10.26
N ARG A 98 6.08 10.15 9.61
CA ARG A 98 5.94 8.69 9.47
C ARG A 98 5.80 7.99 10.81
N ARG A 99 6.60 8.38 11.82
CA ARG A 99 6.49 7.86 13.19
C ARG A 99 5.11 8.14 13.79
N SER A 100 4.54 9.31 13.53
CA SER A 100 3.24 9.71 14.06
C SER A 100 2.10 8.97 13.37
N LEU A 101 2.18 8.79 12.04
CA LEU A 101 1.30 7.92 11.27
C LEU A 101 1.32 6.47 11.80
N ARG A 102 2.52 5.97 12.09
CA ARG A 102 2.76 4.65 12.67
C ARG A 102 2.17 4.42 14.06
N LYS A 103 1.97 5.49 14.82
CA LYS A 103 1.31 5.48 16.12
C LYS A 103 -0.21 5.73 16.04
N THR A 104 -0.75 5.91 14.84
CA THR A 104 -2.14 6.28 14.62
C THR A 104 -2.79 5.36 13.59
N TRP A 105 -3.11 5.86 12.39
CA TRP A 105 -3.94 5.14 11.43
C TRP A 105 -3.17 4.19 10.49
N PHE A 106 -1.83 4.17 10.52
CA PHE A 106 -1.00 3.30 9.67
C PHE A 106 -0.09 2.42 10.52
N PRO A 107 -0.53 1.24 11.01
CA PRO A 107 0.18 0.48 12.05
C PRO A 107 1.67 0.21 11.77
N SER A 108 2.50 0.36 12.81
CA SER A 108 3.95 0.13 12.72
C SER A 108 4.35 -1.34 12.57
N ASP A 109 3.54 -2.27 13.06
CA ASP A 109 3.89 -3.68 13.06
C ASP A 109 3.24 -4.41 11.87
N ARG A 110 3.95 -5.43 11.38
CA ARG A 110 3.55 -6.19 10.18
C ARG A 110 2.18 -6.87 10.32
N GLU A 111 1.82 -7.30 11.53
CA GLU A 111 0.54 -7.95 11.84
C GLU A 111 -0.60 -6.93 11.85
N GLY A 112 -0.40 -5.78 12.50
CA GLY A 112 -1.31 -4.64 12.50
C GLY A 112 -1.59 -4.14 11.09
N LEU A 113 -0.55 -3.97 10.27
CA LEU A 113 -0.71 -3.57 8.87
C LEU A 113 -1.49 -4.62 8.07
N ARG A 114 -1.17 -5.91 8.22
CA ARG A 114 -1.94 -7.00 7.58
C ARG A 114 -3.41 -6.96 7.95
N ARG A 115 -3.73 -6.74 9.22
CA ARG A 115 -5.12 -6.65 9.68
C ARG A 115 -5.83 -5.45 9.07
N LEU A 116 -5.16 -4.30 9.00
CA LEU A 116 -5.69 -3.11 8.33
C LEU A 116 -5.97 -3.37 6.84
N GLU A 117 -5.01 -3.97 6.14
CA GLU A 117 -5.17 -4.25 4.70
C GLU A 117 -6.28 -5.27 4.45
N ALA A 118 -6.37 -6.32 5.29
CA ALA A 118 -7.41 -7.34 5.18
C ALA A 118 -8.80 -6.79 5.49
N SER A 119 -8.95 -5.93 6.51
CA SER A 119 -10.25 -5.39 6.90
C SER A 119 -10.79 -4.32 5.97
N THR A 120 -9.91 -3.63 5.24
CA THR A 120 -10.29 -2.55 4.31
C THR A 120 -10.24 -2.97 2.84
N GLY A 121 -9.55 -4.06 2.51
CA GLY A 121 -9.23 -4.42 1.14
C GLY A 121 -8.21 -3.49 0.47
N LEU A 122 -7.61 -2.56 1.22
CA LEU A 122 -6.67 -1.57 0.72
C LEU A 122 -5.24 -1.96 1.09
N ALA A 123 -4.28 -1.82 0.18
CA ALA A 123 -2.85 -1.88 0.49
C ALA A 123 -2.31 -0.48 0.83
N PHE A 124 -1.32 -0.39 1.74
CA PHE A 124 -0.73 0.89 2.15
C PHE A 124 0.80 0.86 2.02
N ARG A 125 1.38 1.86 1.36
CA ARG A 125 2.85 2.00 1.27
C ARG A 125 3.26 3.46 1.42
N PHE A 126 4.35 3.69 2.17
CA PHE A 126 5.05 4.98 2.11
C PHE A 126 5.78 5.11 0.78
N VAL A 127 5.54 6.19 0.06
CA VAL A 127 6.13 6.43 -1.27
C VAL A 127 7.22 7.49 -1.17
N ILE A 128 8.44 7.09 -1.51
CA ILE A 128 9.63 7.93 -1.38
C ILE A 128 10.55 7.76 -2.58
N GLY A 129 11.20 8.85 -3.01
CA GLY A 129 12.26 8.85 -4.00
C GLY A 129 13.63 8.56 -3.40
N ARG A 130 14.68 8.77 -4.19
CA ARG A 130 16.09 8.59 -3.81
C ARG A 130 16.77 9.93 -3.55
N THR A 131 17.86 9.89 -2.79
CA THR A 131 18.78 11.01 -2.62
C THR A 131 20.23 10.54 -2.84
N GLY A 132 21.10 11.45 -3.27
CA GLY A 132 22.54 11.22 -3.34
C GLY A 132 23.24 11.27 -1.98
N ASP A 133 22.54 11.72 -0.94
CA ASP A 133 23.05 11.76 0.43
C ASP A 133 23.09 10.35 1.03
N GLN A 134 24.29 9.79 1.14
CA GLN A 134 24.52 8.44 1.65
C GLN A 134 24.05 8.26 3.11
N ARG A 135 24.12 9.30 3.94
CA ARG A 135 23.67 9.20 5.34
C ARG A 135 22.15 9.07 5.42
N LYS A 136 21.43 9.85 4.61
CA LYS A 136 19.97 9.75 4.48
C LYS A 136 19.54 8.39 3.93
N MET A 137 20.24 7.88 2.91
CA MET A 137 19.96 6.54 2.37
C MET A 137 20.25 5.42 3.38
N ALA A 138 21.34 5.51 4.16
CA ALA A 138 21.64 4.53 5.20
C ALA A 138 20.61 4.55 6.34
N SER A 139 20.17 5.75 6.77
CA SER A 139 19.09 5.87 7.76
C SER A 139 17.77 5.32 7.24
N PHE A 140 17.46 5.56 5.96
CA PHE A 140 16.28 5.02 5.30
C PHE A 140 16.31 3.50 5.23
N GLN A 141 17.46 2.90 4.87
CA GLN A 141 17.60 1.44 4.79
C GLN A 141 17.32 0.77 6.14
N LYS A 142 17.77 1.36 7.26
CA LYS A 142 17.42 0.89 8.61
C LYS A 142 15.91 0.97 8.89
N GLU A 143 15.24 2.00 8.39
CA GLU A 143 13.80 2.14 8.54
C GLU A 143 13.04 1.09 7.70
N VAL A 144 13.52 0.79 6.48
CA VAL A 144 12.99 -0.28 5.64
C VAL A 144 13.14 -1.64 6.32
N GLU A 145 14.32 -1.94 6.86
CA GLU A 145 14.58 -3.18 7.61
C GLU A 145 13.68 -3.32 8.84
N GLN A 146 13.34 -2.21 9.48
CA GLN A 146 12.51 -2.21 10.67
C GLN A 146 11.02 -2.41 10.37
N TYR A 147 10.48 -1.76 9.34
CA TYR A 147 9.02 -1.66 9.14
C TYR A 147 8.51 -2.36 7.87
N ASP A 148 9.35 -2.55 6.85
CA ASP A 148 9.01 -3.20 5.58
C ASP A 148 7.72 -2.63 4.92
N ASP A 149 7.54 -1.31 4.90
CA ASP A 149 6.30 -0.63 4.48
C ASP A 149 6.47 0.42 3.35
N PHE A 150 7.54 0.33 2.55
CA PHE A 150 7.91 1.37 1.57
C PHE A 150 7.77 0.97 0.08
N LEU A 151 7.47 1.95 -0.76
CA LEU A 151 7.68 1.93 -2.20
C LEU A 151 8.76 2.97 -2.55
N LEU A 152 9.98 2.49 -2.82
CA LEU A 152 11.11 3.33 -3.22
C LEU A 152 11.13 3.49 -4.74
N LEU A 153 10.96 4.73 -5.20
CA LEU A 153 10.96 5.10 -6.62
C LEU A 153 12.34 5.57 -7.06
N ASP A 154 12.81 5.17 -8.26
CA ASP A 154 14.01 5.74 -8.90
C ASP A 154 13.75 7.16 -9.45
N ILE A 155 13.47 8.10 -8.56
CA ILE A 155 13.35 9.52 -8.84
C ILE A 155 14.04 10.32 -7.74
N LYS A 156 14.69 11.43 -8.09
CA LYS A 156 15.32 12.30 -7.10
C LYS A 156 14.25 12.97 -6.22
N GLU A 157 14.31 12.72 -4.92
CA GLU A 157 13.39 13.27 -3.93
C GLU A 157 13.62 14.76 -3.72
N GLN A 158 12.74 15.59 -4.28
CA GLN A 158 12.74 17.05 -4.18
C GLN A 158 11.31 17.58 -4.33
N TYR A 159 10.98 18.69 -3.64
CA TYR A 159 9.65 19.30 -3.73
C TYR A 159 9.28 19.72 -5.16
N SER A 160 10.23 20.27 -5.92
CA SER A 160 10.01 20.64 -7.32
C SER A 160 9.71 19.45 -8.24
N ASN A 161 9.98 18.22 -7.79
CA ASN A 161 9.75 16.99 -8.54
C ASN A 161 8.45 16.29 -8.17
N LEU A 162 7.61 16.87 -7.31
CA LEU A 162 6.36 16.24 -6.85
C LEU A 162 5.47 15.75 -8.01
N PRO A 163 5.19 16.52 -9.09
CA PRO A 163 4.40 16.03 -10.21
C PRO A 163 5.00 14.76 -10.85
N TYR A 164 6.32 14.73 -11.02
CA TYR A 164 7.03 13.57 -11.58
C TYR A 164 7.04 12.39 -10.61
N LYS A 165 7.16 12.63 -9.30
CA LYS A 165 7.10 11.60 -8.27
C LYS A 165 5.72 10.95 -8.24
N THR A 166 4.66 11.75 -8.34
CA THR A 166 3.29 11.25 -8.41
C THR A 166 3.04 10.41 -9.67
N LEU A 167 3.52 10.85 -10.84
CA LEU A 167 3.45 10.01 -12.04
C LEU A 167 4.25 8.70 -11.86
N ALA A 168 5.47 8.78 -11.32
CA ALA A 168 6.29 7.60 -11.04
C ALA A 168 5.63 6.64 -10.04
N PHE A 169 4.92 7.18 -9.04
CA PHE A 169 4.10 6.41 -8.11
C PHE A 169 3.01 5.64 -8.84
N PHE A 170 2.17 6.31 -9.64
CA PHE A 170 1.10 5.63 -10.38
C PHE A 170 1.62 4.56 -11.33
N LYS A 171 2.74 4.82 -12.02
CA LYS A 171 3.39 3.82 -12.89
C LYS A 171 3.92 2.62 -12.11
N ALA A 172 4.61 2.86 -10.99
CA ALA A 172 5.11 1.80 -10.13
C ALA A 172 3.97 0.99 -9.51
N ALA A 173 2.93 1.67 -9.01
CA ALA A 173 1.76 1.06 -8.40
C ALA A 173 1.02 0.14 -9.37
N PHE A 174 0.73 0.61 -10.59
CA PHE A 174 0.02 -0.17 -11.60
C PHE A 174 0.80 -1.40 -12.09
N ALA A 175 2.13 -1.33 -12.04
CA ALA A 175 2.99 -2.45 -12.38
C ALA A 175 3.03 -3.54 -11.29
N GLN A 176 2.75 -3.19 -10.03
CA GLN A 176 2.85 -4.11 -8.89
C GLN A 176 1.50 -4.61 -8.39
N PHE A 177 0.46 -3.78 -8.48
CA PHE A 177 -0.87 -4.06 -7.94
C PHE A 177 -1.91 -4.12 -9.05
N ASP A 178 -2.86 -5.04 -8.90
CA ASP A 178 -4.10 -5.08 -9.68
C ASP A 178 -5.21 -4.53 -8.78
N ALA A 179 -5.53 -3.25 -8.94
CA ALA A 179 -6.41 -2.51 -8.05
C ALA A 179 -7.45 -1.70 -8.81
N ASP A 180 -8.66 -1.58 -8.23
CA ASP A 180 -9.75 -0.78 -8.80
C ASP A 180 -9.46 0.72 -8.68
N PHE A 181 -8.77 1.12 -7.59
CA PHE A 181 -8.35 2.49 -7.35
C PHE A 181 -6.89 2.61 -6.86
N TYR A 182 -6.24 3.68 -7.28
CA TYR A 182 -4.92 4.09 -6.80
C TYR A 182 -5.05 5.45 -6.14
N VAL A 183 -4.71 5.52 -4.86
CA VAL A 183 -4.90 6.68 -4.00
C VAL A 183 -3.55 7.31 -3.71
N LYS A 184 -3.43 8.60 -3.99
CA LYS A 184 -2.35 9.43 -3.48
C LYS A 184 -2.82 10.06 -2.18
N ALA A 185 -2.02 9.98 -1.13
CA ALA A 185 -2.23 10.68 0.15
C ALA A 185 -0.93 11.35 0.60
N ASP A 186 -1.00 12.52 1.25
CA ASP A 186 0.16 13.14 1.89
C ASP A 186 0.42 12.58 3.29
N ASP A 187 1.67 12.69 3.75
CA ASP A 187 2.08 12.23 5.09
C ASP A 187 1.68 13.17 6.25
N ASP A 188 0.93 14.24 5.95
CA ASP A 188 0.43 15.22 6.90
C ASP A 188 -1.10 15.33 6.92
N ILE A 189 -1.82 14.23 6.65
CA ILE A 189 -3.28 14.14 6.87
C ILE A 189 -3.65 13.06 7.88
N TYR A 190 -4.78 13.23 8.57
CA TYR A 190 -5.39 12.14 9.32
C TYR A 190 -6.39 11.41 8.43
N LEU A 191 -6.15 10.13 8.14
CA LEU A 191 -7.00 9.30 7.29
C LEU A 191 -7.80 8.31 8.12
N ARG A 192 -9.03 8.01 7.69
CA ARG A 192 -9.87 6.93 8.21
C ARG A 192 -10.02 5.83 7.14
N PRO A 193 -9.13 4.80 7.16
CA PRO A 193 -9.07 3.78 6.13
C PRO A 193 -10.38 3.00 5.91
N ASP A 194 -11.16 2.77 6.97
CA ASP A 194 -12.47 2.12 6.90
C ASP A 194 -13.45 2.91 6.04
N ARG A 195 -13.46 4.24 6.19
CA ARG A 195 -14.33 5.13 5.42
C ARG A 195 -13.87 5.30 3.98
N LEU A 196 -12.55 5.36 3.78
CA LEU A 196 -11.98 5.38 2.44
C LEU A 196 -12.36 4.10 1.67
N SER A 197 -12.25 2.93 2.32
CA SER A 197 -12.64 1.64 1.73
C SER A 197 -14.09 1.66 1.24
N LEU A 198 -15.03 2.10 2.08
CA LEU A 198 -16.44 2.21 1.68
C LEU A 198 -16.67 3.17 0.51
N LEU A 199 -15.97 4.31 0.49
CA LEU A 199 -16.08 5.26 -0.61
C LEU A 199 -15.56 4.65 -1.92
N LEU A 200 -14.46 3.91 -1.89
CA LEU A 200 -13.90 3.26 -3.08
C LEU A 200 -14.76 2.09 -3.56
N ALA A 201 -15.38 1.34 -2.64
CA ALA A 201 -16.27 0.23 -2.95
C ALA A 201 -17.64 0.65 -3.54
N LYS A 202 -17.98 1.95 -3.52
CA LYS A 202 -19.21 2.47 -4.09
C LYS A 202 -19.30 2.17 -5.60
N ASP A 203 -20.45 1.64 -6.02
CA ASP A 203 -20.75 1.45 -7.44
C ASP A 203 -20.80 2.78 -8.18
N ARG A 204 -20.18 2.79 -9.37
CA ARG A 204 -20.08 3.96 -10.24
C ARG A 204 -20.48 3.58 -11.66
N SER A 205 -21.26 4.45 -12.30
CA SER A 205 -21.66 4.25 -13.69
C SER A 205 -20.52 4.54 -14.68
N HIS A 206 -19.50 5.30 -14.27
CA HIS A 206 -18.37 5.68 -15.10
C HIS A 206 -17.09 4.96 -14.63
N PRO A 207 -16.41 4.20 -15.51
CA PRO A 207 -15.23 3.46 -15.12
C PRO A 207 -14.00 4.36 -14.92
N GLN A 208 -13.95 5.52 -15.60
CA GLN A 208 -12.89 6.51 -15.47
C GLN A 208 -13.28 7.58 -14.45
N THR A 209 -12.81 7.42 -13.21
CA THR A 209 -13.15 8.31 -12.09
C THR A 209 -11.88 8.95 -11.49
N TYR A 210 -11.95 10.27 -11.33
CA TYR A 210 -11.07 11.08 -10.50
C TYR A 210 -11.85 11.57 -9.29
N LEU A 211 -11.53 11.01 -8.13
CA LEU A 211 -12.23 11.24 -6.88
C LEU A 211 -11.37 12.07 -5.93
N GLY A 212 -11.94 13.11 -5.34
CA GLY A 212 -11.25 13.96 -4.37
C GLY A 212 -12.16 15.06 -3.83
N CYS A 213 -11.64 15.88 -2.94
CA CYS A 213 -12.30 17.14 -2.60
C CYS A 213 -11.96 18.17 -3.68
N MET A 214 -12.94 18.51 -4.53
CA MET A 214 -12.72 19.32 -5.73
C MET A 214 -12.70 20.82 -5.40
N LYS A 215 -11.81 21.56 -6.07
CA LYS A 215 -11.66 23.00 -5.92
C LYS A 215 -11.38 23.70 -7.25
N LYS A 216 -11.63 25.01 -7.22
CA LYS A 216 -11.06 26.00 -8.12
C LYS A 216 -10.31 27.04 -7.27
N GLY A 217 -9.38 27.74 -7.89
CA GLY A 217 -8.62 28.78 -7.21
C GLY A 217 -7.76 29.57 -8.18
N PRO A 218 -7.20 30.70 -7.73
CA PRO A 218 -6.42 31.59 -8.58
C PRO A 218 -5.14 30.90 -9.07
N VAL A 219 -4.73 31.21 -10.30
CA VAL A 219 -3.39 30.90 -10.78
C VAL A 219 -2.42 31.87 -10.14
N PHE A 220 -1.40 31.35 -9.47
CA PHE A 220 -0.40 32.17 -8.78
C PHE A 220 0.66 32.66 -9.77
N THR A 221 0.56 33.92 -10.18
CA THR A 221 1.45 34.55 -11.18
C THR A 221 2.63 35.32 -10.58
N ASP A 222 2.65 35.55 -9.27
CA ASP A 222 3.75 36.25 -8.59
C ASP A 222 4.88 35.25 -8.25
N PRO A 223 6.11 35.45 -8.78
CA PRO A 223 7.27 34.59 -8.51
C PRO A 223 7.65 34.46 -7.03
N ASN A 224 7.20 35.37 -6.17
CA ASN A 224 7.48 35.35 -4.73
C ASN A 224 6.52 34.45 -3.94
N LEU A 225 5.44 33.98 -4.56
CA LEU A 225 4.48 33.09 -3.91
C LEU A 225 4.96 31.64 -3.97
N LYS A 226 4.73 30.90 -2.87
CA LYS A 226 5.10 29.48 -2.73
C LYS A 226 4.63 28.60 -3.90
N TRP A 227 3.45 28.91 -4.45
CA TRP A 227 2.80 28.12 -5.49
C TRP A 227 2.85 28.77 -6.87
N TYR A 228 3.79 29.70 -7.08
CA TYR A 228 4.01 30.36 -8.37
C TYR A 228 4.04 29.34 -9.52
N GLU A 229 3.28 29.65 -10.58
CA GLU A 229 3.22 28.86 -11.79
C GLU A 229 3.94 29.60 -12.94
N PRO A 230 5.16 29.16 -13.32
CA PRO A 230 5.93 29.78 -14.40
C PRO A 230 5.26 29.66 -15.77
N LEU A 231 4.38 28.67 -15.95
CA LEU A 231 3.58 28.49 -17.16
C LEU A 231 2.19 29.13 -17.05
N SER A 232 2.01 30.07 -16.13
CA SER A 232 0.72 30.74 -15.91
C SER A 232 0.19 31.46 -17.15
N TYR A 233 1.04 31.86 -18.09
CA TYR A 233 0.64 32.43 -19.38
C TYR A 233 -0.13 31.45 -20.29
N LEU A 234 -0.03 30.13 -20.05
CA LEU A 234 -0.82 29.10 -20.72
C LEU A 234 -2.18 28.85 -20.05
N LEU A 235 -2.40 29.46 -18.87
CA LEU A 235 -3.57 29.23 -18.03
C LEU A 235 -4.44 30.49 -17.96
N GLY A 236 -5.67 30.32 -17.50
CA GLY A 236 -6.56 31.44 -17.19
C GLY A 236 -6.19 32.11 -15.85
N LYS A 237 -7.05 33.02 -15.38
CA LYS A 237 -6.91 33.62 -14.04
C LYS A 237 -7.15 32.61 -12.90
N GLU A 238 -7.90 31.56 -13.19
CA GLU A 238 -8.21 30.48 -12.26
C GLU A 238 -7.83 29.13 -12.87
N TYR A 239 -7.40 28.19 -12.02
CA TYR A 239 -7.22 26.80 -12.41
C TYR A 239 -8.58 26.14 -12.72
N PHE A 240 -8.55 25.13 -13.60
CA PHE A 240 -9.69 24.24 -13.83
C PHE A 240 -10.09 23.51 -12.53
N LEU A 241 -11.28 22.89 -12.52
CA LEU A 241 -11.72 22.08 -11.38
C LEU A 241 -10.76 20.90 -11.19
N HIS A 242 -10.17 20.76 -10.01
CA HIS A 242 -9.25 19.67 -9.68
C HIS A 242 -9.34 19.32 -8.19
N ALA A 243 -8.90 18.13 -7.79
CA ALA A 243 -8.88 17.77 -6.37
C ALA A 243 -7.78 18.53 -5.63
N TYR A 244 -7.98 18.78 -4.34
CA TYR A 244 -6.88 19.20 -3.48
C TYR A 244 -5.77 18.15 -3.41
N GLY A 245 -4.51 18.62 -3.37
CA GLY A 245 -3.33 17.77 -3.28
C GLY A 245 -3.34 16.72 -2.16
N PRO A 246 -3.79 16.99 -0.91
CA PRO A 246 -3.55 16.09 0.21
C PRO A 246 -4.09 14.68 0.05
N ILE A 247 -5.21 14.50 -0.65
CA ILE A 247 -5.71 13.17 -1.01
C ILE A 247 -6.60 13.19 -2.25
N TYR A 248 -6.38 12.23 -3.13
CA TYR A 248 -7.29 11.91 -4.25
C TYR A 248 -7.07 10.48 -4.75
N ALA A 249 -8.06 9.93 -5.44
CA ALA A 249 -8.04 8.58 -6.00
C ALA A 249 -8.30 8.60 -7.51
N LEU A 250 -7.56 7.77 -8.24
CA LEU A 250 -7.73 7.53 -9.67
C LEU A 250 -8.14 6.07 -9.88
N SER A 251 -9.21 5.85 -10.65
CA SER A 251 -9.63 4.50 -11.06
C SER A 251 -8.56 3.80 -11.90
N ALA A 252 -8.58 2.46 -11.93
CA ALA A 252 -7.62 1.66 -12.68
C ALA A 252 -7.47 2.07 -14.15
N ASP A 253 -8.57 2.38 -14.85
CA ASP A 253 -8.58 2.79 -16.26
C ASP A 253 -7.87 4.12 -16.50
N VAL A 254 -8.00 5.05 -15.56
CA VAL A 254 -7.31 6.34 -15.59
C VAL A 254 -5.81 6.13 -15.41
N VAL A 255 -5.42 5.31 -14.44
CA VAL A 255 -4.00 5.01 -14.20
C VAL A 255 -3.39 4.22 -15.37
N ALA A 256 -4.13 3.27 -15.94
CA ALA A 256 -3.72 2.55 -17.15
C ALA A 256 -3.45 3.52 -18.30
N SER A 257 -4.33 4.52 -18.49
CA SER A 257 -4.13 5.58 -19.47
C SER A 257 -2.86 6.38 -19.19
N LEU A 258 -2.64 6.81 -17.94
CA LEU A 258 -1.41 7.53 -17.53
C LEU A 258 -0.13 6.72 -17.76
N VAL A 259 -0.18 5.40 -17.54
CA VAL A 259 0.94 4.48 -17.77
C VAL A 259 1.27 4.37 -19.25
N ALA A 260 0.23 4.31 -20.10
CA ALA A 260 0.38 4.20 -21.55
C ALA A 260 0.87 5.50 -22.22
N LEU A 261 0.78 6.65 -21.53
CA LEU A 261 1.28 7.92 -22.06
C LEU A 261 2.79 7.87 -22.31
N LYS A 262 3.18 8.32 -23.50
CA LYS A 262 4.59 8.58 -23.81
C LYS A 262 5.12 9.70 -22.92
N ASN A 263 6.40 9.62 -22.60
CA ASN A 263 7.06 10.69 -21.86
C ASN A 263 6.87 12.02 -22.61
N SER A 264 6.56 13.07 -21.86
CA SER A 264 6.32 14.43 -22.38
C SER A 264 5.06 14.60 -23.25
N SER A 265 4.14 13.64 -23.28
CA SER A 265 2.85 13.80 -23.98
C SER A 265 1.95 14.86 -23.35
N PHE A 266 1.96 14.97 -22.03
CA PHE A 266 1.20 15.99 -21.30
C PHE A 266 2.09 17.00 -20.61
N ARG A 267 1.54 18.20 -20.43
CA ARG A 267 2.22 19.30 -19.76
C ARG A 267 2.34 19.02 -18.26
N MET A 268 3.54 19.20 -17.72
CA MET A 268 3.78 19.26 -16.28
C MET A 268 3.69 20.72 -15.83
N PHE A 269 3.00 20.97 -14.71
CA PHE A 269 2.93 22.25 -14.03
C PHE A 269 3.75 22.20 -12.74
N SER A 270 4.00 23.35 -12.10
CA SER A 270 4.80 23.41 -10.87
C SER A 270 4.10 22.75 -9.69
N ASN A 271 2.77 22.85 -9.63
CA ASN A 271 1.96 22.24 -8.59
C ASN A 271 1.49 20.83 -9.03
N GLU A 272 1.64 19.85 -8.15
CA GLU A 272 1.32 18.44 -8.45
C GLU A 272 -0.18 18.22 -8.68
N ASP A 273 -1.03 18.83 -7.85
CA ASP A 273 -2.48 18.67 -7.88
C ASP A 273 -3.06 19.32 -9.15
N VAL A 274 -2.52 20.48 -9.52
CA VAL A 274 -2.79 21.15 -10.80
C VAL A 274 -2.35 20.26 -11.97
N THR A 275 -1.17 19.64 -11.91
CA THR A 275 -0.71 18.76 -12.99
C THR A 275 -1.67 17.59 -13.22
N ILE A 276 -2.06 16.91 -12.14
CA ILE A 276 -2.99 15.78 -12.23
C ILE A 276 -4.35 16.25 -12.74
N GLY A 277 -4.91 17.32 -12.18
CA GLY A 277 -6.20 17.85 -12.63
C GLY A 277 -6.21 18.26 -14.12
N ALA A 278 -5.10 18.83 -14.63
CA ALA A 278 -4.99 19.19 -16.04
C ALA A 278 -5.12 17.96 -16.94
N TRP A 279 -4.52 16.84 -16.52
CA TRP A 279 -4.56 15.59 -17.27
C TRP A 279 -5.92 14.92 -17.16
N MET A 280 -6.57 14.98 -16.00
CA MET A 280 -7.95 14.48 -15.84
C MET A 280 -8.91 15.23 -16.75
N LEU A 281 -8.75 16.55 -16.86
CA LEU A 281 -9.48 17.37 -17.82
C LEU A 281 -9.18 16.96 -19.27
N ALA A 282 -7.90 16.82 -19.63
CA ALA A 282 -7.48 16.48 -20.99
C ALA A 282 -7.94 15.08 -21.44
N MET A 283 -8.01 14.12 -20.51
CA MET A 283 -8.44 12.74 -20.77
C MET A 283 -9.96 12.54 -20.62
N ASN A 284 -10.74 13.61 -20.41
CA ASN A 284 -12.19 13.55 -20.22
C ASN A 284 -12.63 12.61 -19.07
N VAL A 285 -11.91 12.66 -17.95
CA VAL A 285 -12.18 11.83 -16.76
C VAL A 285 -13.32 12.43 -15.93
N ASN A 286 -14.20 11.59 -15.39
CA ASN A 286 -15.29 12.03 -14.52
C ASN A 286 -14.74 12.53 -13.17
N HIS A 287 -15.08 13.76 -12.80
CA HIS A 287 -14.68 14.36 -11.53
C HIS A 287 -15.77 14.10 -10.47
N GLU A 288 -15.43 13.33 -9.44
CA GLU A 288 -16.31 13.08 -8.29
C GLU A 288 -15.86 13.94 -7.10
N ASP A 289 -16.66 14.94 -6.74
CA ASP A 289 -16.43 15.79 -5.57
C ASP A 289 -16.93 15.11 -4.29
N ASN A 290 -16.03 14.89 -3.34
CA ASN A 290 -16.37 14.38 -2.02
C ASN A 290 -15.70 15.20 -0.91
N ARG A 291 -16.52 16.00 -0.20
CA ARG A 291 -16.06 16.91 0.86
C ARG A 291 -15.57 16.20 2.12
N ALA A 292 -15.94 14.95 2.34
CA ALA A 292 -15.43 14.17 3.47
C ALA A 292 -13.92 13.88 3.36
N LEU A 293 -13.30 14.13 2.20
CA LEU A 293 -11.86 14.03 1.99
C LEU A 293 -11.09 15.32 2.38
N CYS A 294 -11.77 16.36 2.87
CA CYS A 294 -11.17 17.64 3.23
C CYS A 294 -11.80 18.31 4.44
N ASP A 295 -12.25 17.53 5.41
CA ASP A 295 -12.83 18.09 6.63
C ASP A 295 -11.74 18.72 7.54
N PRO A 296 -12.01 19.87 8.18
CA PRO A 296 -11.07 20.49 9.11
C PRO A 296 -11.05 19.83 10.49
N ASP A 297 -12.08 19.04 10.83
CA ASP A 297 -12.13 18.23 12.05
C ASP A 297 -12.89 16.92 11.80
N CYS A 298 -12.66 15.92 12.65
CA CYS A 298 -13.35 14.64 12.50
C CYS A 298 -14.83 14.74 12.83
N THR A 299 -15.65 14.47 11.82
CA THR A 299 -17.08 14.17 11.93
C THR A 299 -17.32 12.67 11.75
N PRO A 300 -18.53 12.14 12.04
CA PRO A 300 -18.85 10.74 11.78
C PRO A 300 -18.60 10.31 10.33
N SER A 301 -18.82 11.21 9.37
CA SER A 301 -18.65 10.96 7.93
C SER A 301 -17.26 11.28 7.38
N SER A 302 -16.41 12.00 8.13
CA SER A 302 -15.09 12.40 7.64
C SER A 302 -14.24 11.21 7.21
N ILE A 303 -13.61 11.31 6.06
CA ILE A 303 -12.69 10.30 5.51
C ILE A 303 -11.24 10.75 5.72
N ALA A 304 -10.95 12.00 5.40
CA ALA A 304 -9.64 12.60 5.63
C ALA A 304 -9.78 13.98 6.27
N VAL A 305 -8.90 14.26 7.23
CA VAL A 305 -8.91 15.48 8.04
C VAL A 305 -7.58 16.21 7.91
N TRP A 306 -7.65 17.49 7.57
CA TRP A 306 -6.51 18.39 7.41
C TRP A 306 -6.93 19.87 7.48
N ASP A 307 -6.00 20.75 7.84
CA ASP A 307 -6.31 22.11 8.30
C ASP A 307 -6.48 23.11 7.15
N ILE A 308 -7.51 22.91 6.31
CA ILE A 308 -7.88 23.86 5.25
C ILE A 308 -8.54 25.13 5.82
N PRO A 309 -8.28 26.33 5.29
CA PRO A 309 -7.24 26.71 4.33
C PRO A 309 -5.90 27.11 4.98
N THR A 310 -5.76 26.93 6.30
CA THR A 310 -4.63 27.44 7.10
C THR A 310 -3.30 26.80 6.73
N CYS A 311 -3.29 25.50 6.44
CA CYS A 311 -2.11 24.72 6.08
C CYS A 311 -2.37 23.90 4.81
N SER A 312 -1.28 23.50 4.13
CA SER A 312 -1.38 22.61 2.95
C SER A 312 -1.84 21.19 3.31
N GLY A 313 -1.70 20.80 4.57
CA GLY A 313 -2.17 19.57 5.20
C GLY A 313 -2.55 19.89 6.64
N LEU A 314 -2.20 19.04 7.61
CA LEU A 314 -2.28 19.39 9.04
C LEU A 314 -1.17 20.37 9.42
N CYS A 315 -1.52 21.38 10.21
CA CYS A 315 -0.57 22.22 10.91
C CYS A 315 0.08 21.42 12.05
N ASN A 316 1.41 21.42 12.12
CA ASN A 316 2.20 20.63 13.08
C ASN A 316 1.79 19.13 13.08
N PRO A 317 1.92 18.44 11.93
CA PRO A 317 1.31 17.13 11.70
C PRO A 317 1.77 16.07 12.69
N GLU A 318 3.02 16.10 13.14
CA GLU A 318 3.56 15.12 14.10
C GLU A 318 2.78 15.10 15.41
N THR A 319 2.37 16.26 15.90
CA THR A 319 1.54 16.37 17.11
C THR A 319 0.06 16.22 16.79
N ARG A 320 -0.40 16.86 15.70
CA ARG A 320 -1.82 16.93 15.36
C ARG A 320 -2.42 15.57 15.02
N LEU A 321 -1.66 14.69 14.36
CA LEU A 321 -2.06 13.30 14.11
C LEU A 321 -2.38 12.56 15.41
N LEU A 322 -1.52 12.67 16.42
CA LEU A 322 -1.69 12.01 17.71
C LEU A 322 -2.92 12.55 18.45
N LEU A 323 -3.13 13.87 18.43
CA LEU A 323 -4.29 14.50 19.06
C LEU A 323 -5.61 14.09 18.40
N LEU A 324 -5.66 14.06 17.06
CA LEU A 324 -6.85 13.60 16.34
C LEU A 324 -7.13 12.13 16.66
N HIS A 325 -6.11 11.28 16.70
CA HIS A 325 -6.30 9.85 17.00
C HIS A 325 -6.89 9.58 18.39
N GLN A 326 -6.66 10.48 19.36
CA GLN A 326 -7.25 10.38 20.70
C GLN A 326 -8.74 10.76 20.74
N LYS A 327 -9.24 11.49 19.73
CA LYS A 327 -10.66 11.86 19.66
C LYS A 327 -11.49 10.64 19.25
N GLU A 328 -12.54 10.36 20.01
CA GLU A 328 -13.44 9.24 19.71
C GLU A 328 -14.13 9.39 18.35
N SER A 329 -14.43 10.62 17.93
CA SER A 329 -14.99 10.92 16.62
C SER A 329 -14.08 10.50 15.46
N CYS A 330 -12.75 10.46 15.67
CA CYS A 330 -11.77 10.06 14.67
C CYS A 330 -11.47 8.55 14.68
N SER A 331 -11.25 7.96 15.86
CA SER A 331 -10.68 6.61 16.00
C SER A 331 -11.65 5.53 16.45
N LYS A 332 -12.80 5.89 17.03
CA LYS A 332 -13.77 4.94 17.59
C LYS A 332 -15.18 5.07 17.00
N SER A 333 -15.42 6.03 16.11
CA SER A 333 -16.76 6.27 15.58
C SER A 333 -17.19 5.13 14.65
N PRO A 334 -18.35 4.47 14.91
CA PRO A 334 -18.80 3.31 14.15
C PRO A 334 -18.94 3.65 12.68
N THR A 335 -18.52 2.73 11.80
CA THR A 335 -18.66 2.83 10.35
C THR A 335 -20.11 2.84 9.90
N THR A 336 -20.84 3.92 10.18
CA THR A 336 -22.24 4.09 9.75
C THR A 336 -22.26 4.37 8.25
N VAL A 337 -23.01 3.56 7.52
CA VAL A 337 -23.53 3.93 6.20
C VAL A 337 -24.56 5.02 6.48
N SER A 338 -24.24 6.27 6.14
CA SER A 338 -25.28 7.29 6.11
C SER A 338 -26.08 7.07 4.83
N ASP A 339 -27.15 6.29 4.95
CA ASP A 339 -28.25 6.35 3.99
C ASP A 339 -28.86 7.75 4.08
N ASN A 340 -28.80 8.49 2.96
CA ASN A 340 -29.78 9.49 2.54
C ASN A 340 -29.54 9.86 1.08
#